data_AF-A0A327YD97-F1
#
_entry.id   AF-A0A327YD97-F1
#
_cell.length_a   1.000
_cell.length_b   1.000
_cell.length_c   1.000
_cell.angle_alpha   90.00
_cell.angle_beta   90.00
_cell.angle_gamma   90.00
#
_symmetry.space_group_name_H-M   'P 1'
#
loop_
_entity.id
_entity.type
_entity.pdbx_description
1 polymer ?
#
loop_
_entity_poly.entity_id
_entity_poly.type
_entity_poly.pdbx_seq_one_letter_code
_entity_poly.pdbx_strand_id
1 'polypeptide(L)' 'MKQYLFSFETDHPKRLTWKETILAGGMMEAFLKAKQLVKQYAQEKGGLIRVEYIGVRYLNN' A
#
# COMPACT_ATOMS: atom_id res chain seq x y z
N MET A 1 -3.26 -15.20 -10.25
CA MET A 1 -3.78 -14.13 -9.35
C MET A 1 -2.88 -12.90 -9.48
N LYS A 2 -3.39 -11.68 -9.24
CA LYS A 2 -2.59 -10.46 -9.39
C LYS A 2 -2.13 -9.95 -8.01
N GLN A 3 -0.87 -9.55 -7.96
CA GLN A 3 -0.23 -8.94 -6.80
C GLN A 3 0.06 -7.48 -7.12
N TYR A 4 -0.61 -6.56 -6.46
CA TYR A 4 -0.44 -5.12 -6.68
C TYR A 4 0.55 -4.58 -5.65
N LEU A 5 1.61 -3.93 -6.13
CA LEU A 5 2.67 -3.39 -5.31
C LEU A 5 2.40 -1.92 -5.01
N PHE A 6 2.39 -1.56 -3.73
CA PHE A 6 2.23 -0.19 -3.26
C PHE A 6 3.43 0.23 -2.41
N SER A 7 3.82 1.50 -2.51
CA SER A 7 4.78 2.16 -1.61
C SER A 7 3.99 2.94 -0.57
N PHE A 8 4.39 2.85 0.70
CA PHE A 8 3.85 3.63 1.80
C PHE A 8 4.96 4.47 2.40
N GLU A 9 4.62 5.68 2.84
CA GLU A 9 5.57 6.64 3.39
C GLU A 9 4.96 7.41 4.56
N THR A 10 5.65 7.48 5.70
CA THR A 10 5.31 8.41 6.79
C THR A 10 5.76 9.83 6.47
N ASP A 11 4.97 10.83 6.85
CA ASP A 11 5.43 12.23 6.77
C ASP A 11 6.51 12.55 7.84
N HIS A 12 7.22 13.66 7.65
CA HIS A 12 8.31 14.17 8.50
C HIS A 12 7.99 14.09 10.02
N PRO A 13 9.00 13.93 10.92
CA PRO A 13 10.45 14.07 10.70
C PRO A 13 11.22 12.75 10.49
N LYS A 14 10.56 11.59 10.64
CA LYS A 14 11.16 10.28 10.38
C LYS A 14 10.46 9.64 9.20
N ARG A 15 10.82 10.12 8.01
CA ARG A 15 10.36 9.57 6.72
C ARG A 15 10.80 8.11 6.62
N LEU A 16 9.85 7.20 6.81
CA LEU A 16 10.01 5.77 6.64
C LEU A 16 9.23 5.37 5.40
N THR A 17 9.89 4.69 4.47
CA THR A 17 9.25 4.16 3.27
C THR A 17 9.30 2.64 3.28
N TRP A 18 8.20 1.99 2.96
CA TRP A 18 8.12 0.54 2.82
C TRP A 18 7.18 0.14 1.69
N LYS A 19 7.27 -1.12 1.27
CA LYS A 19 6.48 -1.64 0.16
C LYS A 19 5.60 -2.79 0.65
N GLU A 20 4.36 -2.81 0.17
CA GLU A 20 3.40 -3.88 0.44
C GLU A 20 2.91 -4.49 -0.85
N THR A 21 2.73 -5.80 -0.84
CA THR A 21 2.14 -6.54 -1.95
C THR A 21 0.72 -6.97 -1.59
N ILE A 22 -0.26 -6.42 -2.30
CA ILE A 22 -1.67 -6.67 -2.05
C ILE A 22 -2.21 -7.65 -3.09
N LEU A 23 -2.70 -8.80 -2.63
CA LEU A 23 -3.42 -9.74 -3.47
C LEU A 23 -4.85 -9.26 -3.70
N ALA A 24 -5.25 -9.13 -4.97
CA ALA A 24 -6.59 -8.71 -5.35
C ALA A 24 -6.96 -9.24 -6.74
N GLY A 25 -8.27 -9.39 -7.00
CA GLY A 25 -8.80 -9.75 -8.32
C GLY A 25 -8.65 -8.62 -9.34
N GLY A 26 -8.64 -7.36 -8.89
CA GLY A 26 -8.58 -6.17 -9.74
C GLY A 26 -7.96 -4.96 -9.05
N MET A 27 -7.59 -3.95 -9.84
CA MET A 27 -6.98 -2.71 -9.35
C MET A 27 -7.87 -1.96 -8.35
N MET A 28 -9.19 -1.97 -8.57
CA MET A 28 -10.15 -1.32 -7.67
C MET A 28 -10.11 -1.95 -6.27
N GLU A 29 -10.18 -3.28 -6.20
CA GLU A 29 -10.08 -4.01 -4.93
C GLU A 29 -8.72 -3.77 -4.26
N ALA A 30 -7.64 -3.78 -5.03
CA ALA A 30 -6.29 -3.50 -4.52
C ALA A 30 -6.20 -2.10 -3.90
N PHE A 31 -6.79 -1.10 -4.55
CA PHE A 31 -6.78 0.29 -4.07
C PHE A 31 -7.65 0.47 -2.81
N LEU A 32 -8.80 -0.21 -2.72
CA LEU A 32 -9.63 -0.19 -1.51
C LEU A 32 -8.88 -0.79 -0.31
N LYS A 33 -8.17 -1.90 -0.51
CA LYS A 33 -7.31 -2.50 0.52
C LYS A 33 -6.15 -1.58 0.91
N ALA A 34 -5.48 -0.96 -0.08
CA ALA A 34 -4.42 0.01 0.18
C ALA A 34 -4.92 1.21 1.01
N LYS A 35 -6.11 1.74 0.73
CA LYS A 35 -6.73 2.81 1.53
C LYS A 35 -7.04 2.39 2.97
N GLN A 36 -7.45 1.14 3.19
CA GLN A 36 -7.66 0.62 4.55
C GLN A 36 -6.33 0.57 5.30
N LEU A 37 -5.27 0.09 4.65
CA LEU A 37 -3.91 0.06 5.21
C LEU A 37 -3.39 1.45 5.54
N VAL A 38 -3.62 2.47 4.70
CA VAL A 38 -3.27 3.87 5.00
C VAL A 38 -3.87 4.31 6.34
N LYS A 39 -5.16 4.03 6.57
CA LYS A 39 -5.83 4.41 7.82
C LYS A 39 -5.24 3.68 9.02
N GLN A 40 -4.98 2.38 8.88
CA GLN A 40 -4.38 1.56 9.93
C GLN A 40 -2.98 2.08 10.28
N TYR A 41 -2.11 2.25 9.28
CA TYR A 41 -0.76 2.75 9.50
C TYR A 41 -0.72 4.17 10.04
N ALA A 42 -1.67 5.03 9.66
CA ALA A 42 -1.77 6.37 10.22
C ALA A 42 -2.05 6.34 11.74
N GLN A 43 -2.88 5.41 12.21
CA GLN A 43 -3.14 5.19 13.63
C GLN A 43 -1.91 4.61 14.35
N GLU A 44 -1.27 3.60 13.76
CA GLU A 44 -0.10 2.93 14.36
C GLU A 44 1.14 3.84 14.44
N LYS A 45 1.36 4.68 13.43
CA LYS A 45 2.53 5.56 13.33
C LYS A 45 2.28 6.97 13.87
N GLY A 46 1.03 7.28 14.25
CA GLY A 46 0.65 8.57 14.81
C GLY A 46 0.80 9.74 13.83
N GLY A 47 0.46 9.55 12.55
CA GLY A 47 0.69 10.57 11.53
C GLY A 47 0.11 10.26 10.15
N LEU A 48 0.30 11.19 9.21
CA LEU A 48 -0.15 11.02 7.83
C LEU A 48 0.72 9.97 7.11
N ILE A 49 0.05 9.09 6.36
CA ILE A 49 0.68 8.09 5.50
C ILE A 49 0.33 8.40 4.06
N ARG A 50 1.35 8.53 3.21
CA ARG A 50 1.20 8.60 1.76
C ARG A 50 1.26 7.19 1.18
N VAL A 51 0.50 6.96 0.12
CA VAL A 51 0.51 5.70 -0.61
C VAL A 51 0.64 5.96 -2.10
N GLU A 52 1.49 5.20 -2.76
CA GLU A 52 1.74 5.26 -4.19
C GLU A 52 1.63 3.86 -4.80
N TYR A 53 0.98 3.76 -5.96
CA TYR A 53 0.96 2.52 -6.72
C TYR A 53 2.25 2.38 -7.54
N ILE A 54 2.96 1.27 -7.37
CA ILE A 54 4.23 1.01 -8.07
C ILE A 54 4.02 0.16 -9.32
N GLY A 55 3.13 -0.84 -9.25
CA GLY A 55 2.94 -1.78 -10.35
C GLY A 55 2.19 -3.04 -9.97
N VAL A 56 2.04 -3.95 -10.92
CA VAL A 56 1.37 -5.24 -10.73
C VAL A 56 2.29 -6.37 -11.14
N ARG A 57 2.33 -7.43 -10.33
CA ARG A 57 2.94 -8.71 -10.64
C ARG A 57 1.86 -9.73 -10.95
N TYR A 58 2.03 -10.42 -12.06
CA TYR A 58 1.19 -11.53 -12.46
C TYR A 58 1.84 -12.80 -11.93
N LEU A 59 1.20 -13.45 -10.96
CA LEU A 59 1.57 -14.80 -10.60
C LEU A 59 1.01 -15.71 -11.70
N ASN A 60 1.85 -16.03 -12.68
CA ASN A 60 1.62 -17.14 -13.58
C ASN A 60 1.93 -18.41 -12.78
N ASN A 61 0.90 -19.21 -12.50
CA ASN A 61 1.07 -20.64 -12.29
C ASN A 61 1.12 -21.30 -13.66
#